data_AF-A0AAI9UWR2-F1
#
_entry.id   AF-A0AAI9UWR2-F1
#
_cell.length_a   1.000
_cell.length_b   1.000
_cell.length_c   1.000
_cell.angle_alpha   90.00
_cell.angle_beta   90.00
_cell.angle_gamma   90.00
#
_symmetry.space_group_name_H-M   'P 1'
#
loop_
_entity.id
_entity.type
_entity.pdbx_description
1 polymer ?
#
loop_
_entity_poly.entity_id
_entity_poly.type
_entity_poly.pdbx_seq_one_letter_code
_entity_poly.pdbx_strand_id
1 'polypeptide(L)'
;MSSQSEDDAVIIDRDDVSNYNPEQILPETPEVIQKLRAWLKPTSYDFESSEYRKHLGSHIPGTGDWLTASHSYKQWLQSEDTGLLWVKGIPGSGKSVLASKIIKELSDNNDGSPVLYFFFRQIIDANHEPAALLRDWLDQVLAYSPPVQKRLKGVV
;
A
#
# COMPACT_ATOMS: atom_id res chain seq x y z
N MET A 1 42.95 12.77 19.22
CA MET A 1 41.89 13.24 20.14
C MET A 1 40.64 13.42 19.31
N SER A 2 39.70 12.48 19.45
CA SER A 2 38.47 12.40 18.66
C SER A 2 37.36 13.07 19.47
N SER A 3 36.75 14.14 18.95
CA SER A 3 35.55 14.74 19.54
C SER A 3 34.34 14.14 18.82
N GLN A 4 33.78 13.08 19.40
CA GLN A 4 32.43 12.64 19.09
C GLN A 4 31.47 13.69 19.66
N SER A 5 30.67 14.31 18.78
CA SER A 5 29.56 15.15 19.19
C SER A 5 28.45 14.24 19.73
N GLU A 6 28.34 14.16 21.06
CA GLU A 6 27.13 13.73 21.76
C GLU A 6 26.06 14.79 21.51
N ASP A 7 25.17 14.53 20.55
CA ASP A 7 23.93 15.28 20.41
C ASP A 7 22.85 14.44 21.09
N ASP A 8 22.39 14.90 22.28
CA ASP A 8 21.31 14.29 23.06
C ASP A 8 19.91 14.50 22.42
N ALA A 9 19.87 15.18 21.27
CA ALA A 9 18.65 15.51 20.55
C ALA A 9 18.60 14.80 19.19
N VAL A 10 17.63 13.90 19.03
CA VAL A 10 17.27 13.34 17.73
C VAL A 10 16.17 14.22 17.12
N ILE A 11 16.38 14.69 15.89
CA ILE A 11 15.34 15.38 15.12
C ILE A 11 14.26 14.35 14.79
N ILE A 12 13.07 14.55 15.34
CA ILE A 12 11.87 13.75 15.02
C ILE A 12 11.12 14.50 13.92
N ASP A 13 11.15 13.97 12.70
CA ASP A 13 10.33 14.44 11.59
C ASP A 13 8.86 14.04 11.78
N ARG A 14 7.95 14.64 11.04
CA ARG A 14 6.53 14.29 11.01
C ARG A 14 6.33 12.81 10.66
N ASP A 15 7.21 12.25 9.84
CA ASP A 15 7.23 10.84 9.48
C ASP A 15 7.69 9.94 10.62
N ASP A 16 8.50 10.43 11.57
CA ASP A 16 8.88 9.67 12.77
C ASP A 16 7.69 9.50 13.74
N VAL A 17 6.71 10.43 13.68
CA VAL A 17 5.44 10.37 14.42
C VAL A 17 4.38 9.53 13.70
N SER A 18 4.59 9.15 12.43
CA SER A 18 3.67 8.26 11.68
C SER A 18 3.53 6.87 12.32
N ASN A 19 4.46 6.50 13.20
CA ASN A 19 4.43 5.29 14.02
C ASN A 19 3.44 5.35 15.18
N TYR A 20 2.69 6.46 15.35
CA TYR A 20 1.67 6.57 16.39
C TYR A 20 0.60 5.50 16.19
N ASN A 21 0.64 4.49 17.05
CA ASN A 21 -0.45 3.56 17.25
C ASN A 21 -0.99 3.75 18.67
N PRO A 22 -2.31 3.52 18.89
CA PRO A 22 -2.95 3.75 20.19
C PRO A 22 -2.33 2.92 21.33
N GLU A 23 -1.60 1.85 21.00
CA GLU A 23 -0.93 0.96 21.96
C GLU A 23 0.54 1.35 22.22
N GLN A 24 1.05 2.44 21.63
CA GLN A 24 2.45 2.92 21.75
C GLN A 24 3.50 1.84 21.46
N ILE A 25 3.19 0.89 20.56
CA ILE A 25 4.11 -0.16 20.14
C ILE A 25 5.19 0.45 19.25
N LEU A 26 6.45 0.27 19.62
CA LEU A 26 7.58 0.67 18.79
C LEU A 26 7.68 -0.21 17.53
N PRO A 27 8.07 0.34 16.37
CA PRO A 27 8.35 -0.46 15.18
C PRO A 27 9.48 -1.45 15.46
N GLU A 28 9.36 -2.64 14.86
CA GLU A 28 10.38 -3.68 14.90
C GLU A 28 11.59 -3.32 14.02
N THR A 29 12.73 -3.94 14.28
CA THR A 29 13.95 -3.63 13.51
C THR A 29 13.83 -4.05 12.05
N PRO A 30 14.56 -3.41 11.11
CA PRO A 30 14.53 -3.78 9.70
C PRO A 30 14.85 -5.26 9.44
N GLU A 31 15.71 -5.87 10.25
CA GLU A 31 16.06 -7.30 10.14
C GLU A 31 14.87 -8.21 10.50
N VAL A 32 14.07 -7.82 11.50
CA VAL A 32 12.84 -8.54 11.86
C VAL A 32 11.83 -8.40 10.74
N ILE A 33 11.63 -7.18 10.22
CA ILE A 33 10.71 -6.93 9.10
C ILE A 33 11.11 -7.77 7.88
N GLN A 34 12.41 -7.86 7.57
CA GLN A 34 12.89 -8.70 6.47
C GLN A 34 12.61 -10.19 6.68
N LYS A 35 12.76 -10.69 7.92
CA LYS A 35 12.40 -12.08 8.26
C LYS A 35 10.90 -12.32 8.12
N LEU A 36 10.07 -11.40 8.58
CA LEU A 36 8.61 -11.47 8.44
C LEU A 36 8.20 -11.50 6.96
N ARG A 37 8.80 -10.64 6.14
CA ARG A 37 8.59 -10.62 4.69
C ARG A 37 8.97 -11.94 4.02
N ALA A 38 10.12 -12.51 4.41
CA ALA A 38 10.57 -13.82 3.91
C ALA A 38 9.64 -14.97 4.32
N TRP A 39 9.01 -14.88 5.50
CA TRP A 39 8.01 -15.85 5.97
C TRP A 39 6.67 -15.67 5.26
N LEU A 40 6.20 -14.43 5.09
CA LEU A 40 4.94 -14.10 4.39
C LEU A 40 4.95 -14.57 2.94
N LYS A 41 6.11 -14.50 2.27
CA LYS A 41 6.27 -14.83 0.84
C LYS A 41 5.21 -14.11 -0.03
N PRO A 42 5.18 -12.77 -0.01
CA PRO A 42 4.29 -12.00 -0.87
C PRO A 42 4.59 -12.27 -2.34
N THR A 43 3.64 -11.91 -3.21
CA THR A 43 3.88 -11.87 -4.65
C THR A 43 4.87 -10.74 -4.99
N SER A 44 5.42 -10.77 -6.20
CA SER A 44 6.31 -9.71 -6.70
C SER A 44 5.56 -8.43 -7.12
N TYR A 45 4.62 -7.98 -6.28
CA TYR A 45 3.77 -6.82 -6.55
C TYR A 45 4.56 -5.49 -6.54
N ASP A 46 5.71 -5.45 -5.85
CA ASP A 46 6.57 -4.27 -5.69
C ASP A 46 7.70 -4.16 -6.74
N PHE A 47 7.86 -5.18 -7.59
CA PHE A 47 8.91 -5.23 -8.61
C PHE A 47 8.63 -4.27 -9.78
N GLU A 48 9.66 -3.94 -10.54
CA GLU A 48 9.54 -3.11 -11.76
C GLU A 48 8.59 -3.70 -12.79
N SER A 49 8.58 -5.02 -12.88
CA SER A 49 7.70 -5.79 -13.76
C SER A 49 6.30 -6.02 -13.20
N SER A 50 5.95 -5.38 -12.07
CA SER A 50 4.62 -5.47 -11.47
C SER A 50 3.54 -4.87 -12.36
N GLU A 51 2.31 -5.33 -12.15
CA GLU A 51 1.15 -4.86 -12.90
C GLU A 51 0.80 -3.43 -12.59
N TYR A 52 0.97 -3.04 -11.33
CA TYR A 52 0.82 -1.65 -10.94
C TYR A 52 1.71 -0.75 -11.79
N ARG A 53 3.02 -1.05 -11.90
CA ARG A 53 3.95 -0.25 -12.71
C ARG A 53 3.66 -0.30 -14.19
N LYS A 54 3.27 -1.46 -14.74
CA LYS A 54 2.87 -1.57 -16.15
C LYS A 54 1.63 -0.74 -16.47
N HIS A 55 0.60 -0.82 -15.63
CA HIS A 55 -0.64 -0.08 -15.80
C HIS A 55 -0.42 1.42 -15.61
N LEU A 56 0.38 1.80 -14.62
CA LEU A 56 0.76 3.19 -14.39
C LEU A 56 1.56 3.76 -15.55
N GLY A 57 2.54 3.02 -16.08
CA GLY A 57 3.32 3.43 -17.25
C GLY A 57 2.52 3.47 -18.56
N SER A 58 1.38 2.79 -18.61
CA SER A 58 0.43 2.85 -19.74
C SER A 58 -0.60 3.98 -19.59
N HIS A 59 -0.58 4.73 -18.48
CA HIS A 59 -1.49 5.83 -18.25
C HIS A 59 -1.15 7.01 -19.18
N ILE A 60 -2.18 7.54 -19.84
CA ILE A 60 -2.07 8.75 -20.66
C ILE A 60 -2.65 9.91 -19.85
N PRO A 61 -1.92 11.01 -19.67
CA PRO A 61 -2.41 12.20 -18.97
C PRO A 61 -3.79 12.64 -19.47
N GLY A 62 -4.67 13.04 -18.55
CA GLY A 62 -6.07 13.37 -18.83
C GLY A 62 -7.04 12.17 -18.86
N THR A 63 -6.52 10.95 -19.01
CA THR A 63 -7.36 9.74 -19.03
C THR A 63 -7.83 9.39 -17.62
N GLY A 64 -9.13 9.22 -17.45
CA GLY A 64 -9.73 8.84 -16.16
C GLY A 64 -10.22 10.01 -15.31
N ASP A 65 -9.96 11.26 -15.72
CA ASP A 65 -10.37 12.46 -14.98
C ASP A 65 -11.89 12.59 -14.86
N TRP A 66 -12.64 12.06 -15.83
CA TRP A 66 -14.09 11.97 -15.76
C TRP A 66 -14.58 11.16 -14.56
N LEU A 67 -13.83 10.12 -14.16
CA LEU A 67 -14.20 9.27 -13.02
C LEU A 67 -13.93 10.02 -11.71
N THR A 68 -12.74 10.61 -11.56
CA THR A 68 -12.37 11.34 -10.34
C THR A 68 -13.20 12.62 -10.15
N ALA A 69 -13.69 13.21 -11.25
CA ALA A 69 -14.64 14.31 -11.23
C ALA A 69 -16.08 13.89 -10.88
N SER A 70 -16.43 12.60 -11.04
CA SER A 70 -17.79 12.10 -10.88
C SER A 70 -18.30 12.20 -9.45
N HIS A 71 -19.62 12.37 -9.30
CA HIS A 71 -20.24 12.42 -7.98
C HIS A 71 -20.07 11.10 -7.21
N SER A 72 -20.20 9.96 -7.88
CA SER A 72 -20.04 8.64 -7.27
C SER A 72 -18.64 8.41 -6.69
N TYR A 73 -17.59 8.85 -7.39
CA TYR A 73 -16.22 8.76 -6.89
C TYR A 73 -16.02 9.65 -5.66
N LYS A 74 -16.46 10.91 -5.72
CA LYS A 74 -16.33 11.85 -4.59
C LYS A 74 -17.12 11.37 -3.37
N GLN A 75 -18.33 10.88 -3.58
CA GLN A 75 -19.15 10.30 -2.51
C GLN A 75 -18.45 9.09 -1.90
N TRP A 76 -17.95 8.16 -2.70
CA TRP A 76 -17.19 7.00 -2.20
C TRP A 76 -15.94 7.42 -1.40
N LEU A 77 -15.21 8.43 -1.86
CA LEU A 77 -13.99 8.88 -1.20
C LEU A 77 -14.25 9.64 0.12
N GLN A 78 -15.36 10.38 0.21
CA GLN A 78 -15.64 11.28 1.34
C GLN A 78 -16.65 10.72 2.35
N SER A 79 -17.42 9.70 1.98
CA SER A 79 -18.48 9.15 2.84
C SER A 79 -17.94 8.02 3.72
N GLU A 80 -18.19 8.14 5.02
CA GLU A 80 -17.93 7.05 5.99
C GLU A 80 -18.89 5.85 5.80
N ASP A 81 -20.05 6.08 5.16
CA ASP A 81 -21.09 5.07 4.94
C ASP A 81 -20.92 4.27 3.64
N THR A 82 -20.06 4.73 2.72
CA THR A 82 -19.96 4.19 1.36
C THR A 82 -18.69 3.35 1.17
N GLY A 83 -18.78 2.03 1.36
CA GLY A 83 -17.59 1.16 1.36
C GLY A 83 -17.09 0.63 0.00
N LEU A 84 -17.86 0.74 -1.09
CA LEU A 84 -17.53 0.08 -2.36
C LEU A 84 -17.82 0.93 -3.60
N LEU A 85 -16.79 1.18 -4.41
CA LEU A 85 -16.91 1.77 -5.75
C LEU A 85 -16.77 0.69 -6.83
N TRP A 86 -17.85 0.42 -7.56
CA TRP A 86 -17.81 -0.51 -8.69
C TRP A 86 -17.64 0.25 -10.02
N VAL A 87 -16.43 0.17 -10.59
CA VAL A 87 -16.15 0.65 -11.96
C VAL A 87 -16.41 -0.45 -13.00
N LYS A 88 -17.42 -0.28 -13.84
CA LYS A 88 -17.78 -1.20 -14.94
C LYS A 88 -17.27 -0.65 -16.28
N GLY A 89 -16.89 -1.55 -17.18
CA GLY A 89 -16.47 -1.18 -18.53
C GLY A 89 -16.14 -2.40 -19.39
N ILE A 90 -16.18 -2.24 -20.71
CA ILE A 90 -15.88 -3.31 -21.67
C ILE A 90 -14.43 -3.80 -21.55
N PRO A 91 -14.11 -5.04 -21.94
CA PRO A 91 -12.72 -5.49 -22.05
C PRO A 91 -11.87 -4.50 -22.88
N GLY A 92 -10.64 -4.24 -22.44
CA GLY A 92 -9.76 -3.26 -23.10
C GLY A 92 -10.04 -1.79 -22.81
N SER A 93 -11.09 -1.42 -22.07
CA SER A 93 -11.43 -0.02 -21.76
C SER A 93 -10.49 0.71 -20.79
N GLY A 94 -9.33 0.14 -20.46
CA GLY A 94 -8.35 0.77 -19.56
C GLY A 94 -8.68 0.75 -18.07
N LYS A 95 -9.59 -0.13 -17.60
CA LYS A 95 -9.95 -0.20 -16.15
C LYS A 95 -8.76 -0.38 -15.22
N SER A 96 -7.82 -1.26 -15.55
CA SER A 96 -6.64 -1.51 -14.71
C SER A 96 -5.69 -0.30 -14.68
N VAL A 97 -5.57 0.43 -15.79
CA VAL A 97 -4.84 1.70 -15.89
C VAL A 97 -5.50 2.78 -15.03
N LEU A 98 -6.84 2.82 -15.03
CA LEU A 98 -7.60 3.70 -14.16
C LEU A 98 -7.42 3.36 -12.68
N ALA A 99 -7.41 2.07 -12.33
CA ALA A 99 -7.14 1.62 -10.98
C ALA A 99 -5.73 2.02 -10.50
N SER A 100 -4.69 1.83 -11.32
CA SER A 100 -3.33 2.28 -10.96
C SER A 100 -3.23 3.79 -10.77
N LYS A 101 -3.98 4.58 -11.57
CA LYS A 101 -4.06 6.04 -11.38
C LYS A 101 -4.67 6.39 -10.02
N ILE A 102 -5.81 5.77 -9.67
CA ILE A 102 -6.49 6.01 -8.39
C ILE A 102 -5.57 5.61 -7.23
N ILE A 103 -4.90 4.46 -7.31
CA ILE A 103 -3.95 4.02 -6.28
C ILE A 103 -2.87 5.08 -6.08
N LYS A 104 -2.24 5.55 -7.17
CA LYS A 104 -1.22 6.61 -7.11
C LYS A 104 -1.75 7.89 -6.49
N GLU A 105 -2.90 8.39 -6.95
CA GLU A 105 -3.50 9.62 -6.43
C GLU A 105 -3.83 9.50 -4.93
N LEU A 106 -4.33 8.35 -4.48
CA LEU A 106 -4.61 8.14 -3.05
C LEU A 106 -3.33 8.03 -2.23
N SER A 107 -2.28 7.40 -2.75
CA SER A 107 -0.98 7.30 -2.07
C SER A 107 -0.30 8.67 -1.98
N ASP A 108 -0.33 9.46 -3.05
CA ASP A 108 0.32 10.78 -3.09
C ASP A 108 -0.42 11.84 -2.25
N ASN A 109 -1.72 11.67 -1.98
CA ASN A 109 -2.54 12.64 -1.24
C ASN A 109 -2.75 12.30 0.25
N ASN A 110 -2.32 11.12 0.73
CA ASN A 110 -2.57 10.68 2.10
C ASN A 110 -1.27 10.22 2.79
N ASP A 111 -0.45 11.20 3.19
CA ASP A 111 0.73 10.97 4.01
C ASP A 111 0.33 10.38 5.38
N GLY A 112 0.41 9.05 5.49
CA GLY A 112 0.12 8.30 6.73
C GLY A 112 -1.02 7.28 6.61
N SER A 113 -1.73 7.18 5.48
CA SER A 113 -2.71 6.11 5.25
C SER A 113 -2.25 5.20 4.10
N PRO A 114 -1.83 3.95 4.38
CA PRO A 114 -1.36 3.06 3.33
C PRO A 114 -2.51 2.69 2.38
N VAL A 115 -2.26 2.81 1.08
CA VAL A 115 -3.20 2.37 0.04
C VAL A 115 -2.83 0.96 -0.37
N LEU A 116 -3.68 0.00 0.00
CA LEU A 116 -3.46 -1.40 -0.32
C LEU A 116 -4.09 -1.74 -1.66
N TYR A 117 -3.37 -2.48 -2.48
CA TYR A 117 -3.88 -2.92 -3.78
C TYR A 117 -3.47 -4.35 -4.11
N PHE A 118 -4.27 -4.98 -4.98
CA PHE A 118 -3.98 -6.28 -5.54
C PHE A 118 -4.64 -6.41 -6.91
N PHE A 119 -3.89 -6.91 -7.90
CA PHE A 119 -4.39 -7.16 -9.23
C PHE A 119 -4.62 -8.66 -9.44
N PHE A 120 -5.89 -9.09 -9.37
CA PHE A 120 -6.27 -10.46 -9.68
C PHE A 120 -5.97 -10.79 -11.15
N ARG A 121 -5.30 -11.93 -11.38
CA ARG A 121 -4.96 -12.42 -12.71
C ARG A 121 -5.45 -13.85 -12.87
N GLN A 122 -6.08 -14.13 -14.01
CA GLN A 122 -6.48 -15.49 -14.35
C GLN A 122 -5.30 -16.39 -14.79
N ILE A 123 -4.18 -15.82 -15.24
CA ILE A 123 -3.03 -16.56 -15.81
C ILE A 123 -1.98 -16.93 -14.74
N ILE A 124 -2.07 -16.36 -13.52
CA ILE A 124 -1.16 -16.68 -12.42
C ILE A 124 -1.96 -17.49 -11.41
N ASP A 125 -1.74 -18.80 -11.32
CA ASP A 125 -2.48 -19.69 -10.42
C ASP A 125 -2.42 -19.23 -8.95
N ALA A 126 -1.29 -18.63 -8.53
CA ALA A 126 -1.16 -18.05 -7.19
C ALA A 126 -2.14 -16.89 -6.92
N ASN A 127 -2.60 -16.17 -7.94
CA ASN A 127 -3.57 -15.07 -7.79
C ASN A 127 -5.03 -15.55 -7.71
N HIS A 128 -5.28 -16.86 -7.81
CA HIS A 128 -6.61 -17.45 -7.60
C HIS A 128 -6.85 -17.77 -6.13
N GLU A 129 -5.79 -17.84 -5.33
CA GLU A 129 -5.91 -18.09 -3.90
C GLU A 129 -6.05 -16.77 -3.12
N PRO A 130 -7.10 -16.64 -2.29
CA PRO A 130 -7.25 -15.49 -1.39
C PRO A 130 -6.04 -15.29 -0.47
N ALA A 131 -5.24 -16.34 -0.25
CA ALA A 131 -4.01 -16.26 0.53
C ALA A 131 -2.96 -15.30 -0.07
N ALA A 132 -2.84 -15.21 -1.40
CA ALA A 132 -1.88 -14.30 -2.03
C ALA A 132 -2.26 -12.84 -1.80
N LEU A 133 -3.55 -12.51 -1.94
CA LEU A 133 -4.10 -11.20 -1.58
C LEU A 133 -3.73 -10.82 -0.14
N LEU A 134 -3.99 -11.73 0.81
CA LEU A 134 -3.74 -11.47 2.22
C LEU A 134 -2.24 -11.30 2.52
N ARG A 135 -1.37 -12.10 1.90
CA ARG A 135 0.10 -11.96 2.05
C ARG A 135 0.58 -10.60 1.53
N ASP A 136 0.10 -10.17 0.36
CA ASP A 136 0.48 -8.89 -0.22
C ASP A 136 -0.04 -7.71 0.60
N TRP A 137 -1.27 -7.79 1.10
CA TRP A 137 -1.82 -6.75 1.98
C TRP A 137 -1.08 -6.69 3.30
N LEU A 138 -0.73 -7.84 3.89
CA LEU A 138 0.07 -7.87 5.10
C LEU A 138 1.45 -7.26 4.87
N ASP A 139 2.12 -7.56 3.75
CA ASP A 139 3.41 -6.97 3.40
C ASP A 139 3.32 -5.45 3.15
N GLN A 140 2.28 -4.98 2.44
CA GLN A 140 2.03 -3.56 2.20
C GLN A 140 1.75 -2.77 3.48
N VAL A 141 1.00 -3.36 4.44
CA VAL A 141 0.72 -2.74 5.74
C VAL A 141 1.90 -2.85 6.70
N LEU A 142 2.80 -3.83 6.50
CA LEU A 142 3.85 -4.16 7.45
C LEU A 142 4.71 -2.96 7.81
N ALA A 143 5.02 -2.10 6.84
CA ALA A 143 5.83 -0.89 7.04
C ALA A 143 5.12 0.19 7.88
N TYR A 144 3.78 0.17 7.94
CA TYR A 144 2.95 1.22 8.54
C TYR A 144 2.32 0.81 9.88
N SER A 145 2.41 -0.46 10.27
CA SER A 145 1.71 -0.98 11.44
C SER A 145 2.61 -1.77 12.39
N PRO A 146 3.21 -1.11 13.40
CA PRO A 146 3.91 -1.78 14.48
C PRO A 146 3.10 -2.87 15.19
N PRO A 147 1.77 -2.71 15.43
CA PRO A 147 0.95 -3.80 15.98
C PRO A 147 0.94 -5.07 15.13
N VAL A 148 0.89 -4.93 13.80
CA VAL A 148 0.95 -6.08 12.87
C VAL A 148 2.32 -6.74 12.91
N GLN A 149 3.41 -5.95 12.90
CA GLN A 149 4.78 -6.47 13.01
C GLN A 149 4.94 -7.33 14.27
N LYS A 150 4.50 -6.80 15.43
CA LYS A 150 4.57 -7.51 16.72
C LYS A 150 3.75 -8.80 16.73
N ARG A 151 2.54 -8.77 16.17
CA ARG A 151 1.68 -9.97 16.08
C ARG A 151 2.29 -11.04 15.19
N LEU A 152 2.80 -10.66 14.02
CA LEU A 152 3.42 -11.60 13.09
C LEU A 152 4.71 -12.20 13.66
N LYS A 153 5.50 -11.41 14.40
CA LYS A 153 6.69 -11.91 15.11
C LYS A 153 6.37 -12.99 16.15
N GLY A 154 5.17 -12.99 16.72
CA GLY A 154 4.74 -14.06 17.63
C GLY A 154 4.41 -15.39 16.93
N VAL A 155 4.31 -15.39 15.60
CA VAL A 155 3.93 -16.56 14.79
C VAL A 155 5.12 -17.12 13.99
N VAL A 156 6.18 -16.33 13.80
CA VAL A 156 7.43 -16.68 13.10
C VAL A 156 8.47 -17.22 14.07
#